data_AF-A0A2V8FLC3-F1
#
_entry.id   AF-A0A2V8FLC3-F1
#
_cell.length_a   1.000
_cell.length_b   1.000
_cell.length_c   1.000
_cell.angle_alpha   90.00
_cell.angle_beta   90.00
_cell.angle_gamma   90.00
#
_symmetry.space_group_name_H-M   'P 1'
#
loop_
_entity.id
_entity.type
_entity.pdbx_description
1 polymer ?
#
loop_
_entity_poly.entity_id
_entity_poly.type
_entity_poly.pdbx_seq_one_letter_code
_entity_poly.pdbx_strand_id
1 'polypeptide(L)'
;MTFLRDVAPILNKVGCTAGACHGAAKGKNGFKLSLRGYDPQFDYEALLYDLAGRRFNRADPGRSLMLAKPSQEVAHGGGRRFAKDSDYYKTIYNWIAQGVPYGDPAKETV
;
A
#
# COMPACT_ATOMS: atom_id res chain seq x y z
N MET A 1 9.25 -10.79 5.37
CA MET A 1 8.13 -9.84 5.37
C MET A 1 7.53 -9.83 3.98
N THR A 2 6.21 -9.94 3.83
CA THR A 2 5.52 -10.05 2.53
C THR A 2 4.32 -9.13 2.47
N PHE A 3 3.86 -8.81 1.26
CA PHE A 3 2.66 -8.00 1.08
C PHE A 3 1.45 -8.65 1.73
N LEU A 4 1.22 -9.94 1.47
CA LEU A 4 0.05 -10.66 1.97
C LEU A 4 -0.03 -10.72 3.50
N ARG A 5 1.09 -11.00 4.17
CA ARG A 5 1.11 -11.20 5.63
C ARG A 5 1.22 -9.89 6.40
N ASP A 6 2.00 -8.95 5.90
CA ASP A 6 2.44 -7.80 6.71
C ASP A 6 1.84 -6.47 6.24
N VAL A 7 1.67 -6.26 4.92
CA VAL A 7 1.26 -4.95 4.38
C VAL A 7 -0.24 -4.87 4.11
N ALA A 8 -0.82 -5.85 3.41
CA ALA A 8 -2.24 -5.86 3.07
C ALA A 8 -3.16 -5.72 4.30
N PRO A 9 -2.89 -6.38 5.45
CA PRO A 9 -3.69 -6.18 6.66
C PRO A 9 -3.63 -4.74 7.19
N ILE A 10 -2.47 -4.08 7.11
CA ILE A 10 -2.31 -2.68 7.50
C ILE A 10 -3.17 -1.79 6.61
N LEU A 11 -3.11 -1.98 5.29
CA LEU A 11 -3.89 -1.18 4.32
C LEU A 11 -5.39 -1.28 4.57
N ASN A 12 -5.86 -2.47 4.93
CA ASN A 12 -7.24 -2.68 5.33
C ASN A 12 -7.57 -1.98 6.65
N LYS A 13 -6.74 -2.19 7.67
CA LYS A 13 -6.93 -1.63 9.02
C LYS A 13 -6.97 -0.11 9.03
N VAL A 14 -6.13 0.55 8.23
CA VAL A 14 -6.07 2.02 8.16
C VAL A 14 -7.02 2.62 7.10
N GLY A 15 -7.85 1.79 6.46
CA GLY A 15 -8.94 2.21 5.59
C GLY A 15 -8.54 2.62 4.18
N CYS A 16 -7.38 2.19 3.67
CA CYS A 16 -6.99 2.42 2.28
C CYS A 16 -7.96 1.70 1.32
N THR A 17 -8.32 0.46 1.62
CA THR A 17 -9.23 -0.39 0.84
C THR A 17 -10.71 -0.14 1.18
N ALA A 18 -11.03 0.94 1.89
CA ALA A 18 -12.42 1.24 2.25
C ALA A 18 -13.23 1.77 1.06
N GLY A 19 -14.52 1.41 1.02
CA GLY A 19 -15.46 1.83 -0.03
C GLY A 19 -15.68 3.35 -0.14
N ALA A 20 -15.31 4.12 0.88
CA ALA A 20 -15.35 5.58 0.85
C ALA A 20 -14.16 6.22 0.09
N CYS A 21 -13.13 5.44 -0.25
CA CYS A 21 -11.90 5.92 -0.90
C CYS A 21 -11.44 4.97 -2.01
N HIS A 22 -10.26 4.33 -1.88
CA HIS A 22 -9.70 3.54 -2.98
C HIS A 22 -10.42 2.21 -3.19
N GLY A 23 -11.08 1.67 -2.16
CA GLY A 23 -11.95 0.50 -2.27
C GLY A 23 -13.32 0.77 -2.89
N ALA A 24 -13.61 2.01 -3.32
CA ALA A 24 -14.86 2.34 -4.00
C ALA A 24 -14.93 1.62 -5.37
N ALA A 25 -16.15 1.39 -5.89
CA ALA A 25 -16.34 0.71 -7.17
C ALA A 25 -15.54 1.34 -8.33
N LYS A 26 -15.41 2.68 -8.32
CA LYS A 26 -14.60 3.46 -9.30
C LYS A 26 -13.23 3.89 -8.77
N GLY A 27 -12.84 3.46 -7.57
CA GLY A 27 -11.69 4.00 -6.85
C GLY A 27 -11.84 5.50 -6.52
N LYS A 28 -10.72 6.18 -6.27
CA LYS A 28 -10.67 7.62 -6.00
C LYS A 28 -9.45 8.25 -6.67
N ASN A 29 -9.68 9.37 -7.37
CA ASN A 29 -8.63 10.14 -8.08
C ASN A 29 -7.80 9.27 -9.04
N GLY A 30 -8.46 8.40 -9.80
CA GLY A 30 -7.79 7.51 -10.75
C GLY A 30 -6.98 6.38 -10.11
N PHE A 31 -7.20 6.07 -8.83
CA PHE A 31 -6.55 4.95 -8.15
C PHE A 31 -7.57 4.08 -7.44
N LYS A 32 -7.51 2.77 -7.72
CA LYS A 32 -8.45 1.77 -7.21
C LYS A 32 -7.71 0.64 -6.51
N LEU A 33 -8.27 0.26 -5.37
CA LEU A 33 -7.97 -0.98 -4.65
C LEU A 33 -9.27 -1.79 -4.57
N SER A 34 -9.16 -3.09 -4.31
CA SER A 34 -10.25 -3.99 -4.01
C SER A 34 -10.97 -3.54 -2.74
N LEU A 35 -12.28 -3.78 -2.68
CA LEU A 35 -13.08 -3.41 -1.52
C LEU A 35 -12.67 -4.29 -0.33
N ARG A 36 -12.23 -3.67 0.77
CA ARG A 36 -11.79 -4.35 2.00
C ARG A 36 -10.66 -5.37 1.81
N GLY A 37 -9.86 -5.24 0.75
CA GLY A 37 -8.75 -6.16 0.47
C GLY A 37 -9.18 -7.53 -0.03
N TYR A 38 -10.35 -7.62 -0.69
CA TYR A 38 -10.91 -8.86 -1.21
C TYR A 38 -10.04 -9.53 -2.27
N ASP A 39 -9.27 -8.75 -3.03
CA ASP A 39 -8.35 -9.26 -4.06
C ASP A 39 -6.94 -8.70 -3.82
N PRO A 40 -6.12 -9.40 -3.03
CA PRO A 40 -4.77 -8.97 -2.69
C PRO A 40 -3.83 -8.91 -3.89
N GLN A 41 -4.02 -9.76 -4.89
CA GLN A 41 -3.19 -9.76 -6.11
C GLN A 41 -3.46 -8.47 -6.90
N PHE A 42 -4.74 -8.16 -7.14
CA PHE A 42 -5.15 -6.91 -7.76
C PHE A 42 -4.61 -5.69 -7.00
N ASP A 43 -4.71 -5.69 -5.67
CA ASP A 43 -4.22 -4.58 -4.83
C ASP A 43 -2.72 -4.39 -4.94
N TYR A 44 -1.97 -5.48 -4.93
CA TYR A 44 -0.52 -5.47 -5.09
C TYR A 44 -0.13 -4.90 -6.46
N GLU A 45 -0.72 -5.41 -7.54
CA GLU A 45 -0.44 -4.93 -8.90
C GLU A 45 -0.83 -3.46 -9.08
N ALA A 46 -2.00 -3.05 -8.57
CA ALA A 46 -2.44 -1.66 -8.61
C ALA A 46 -1.47 -0.74 -7.86
N LEU A 47 -0.96 -1.15 -6.71
CA LEU A 47 0.05 -0.38 -5.99
C LEU A 47 1.33 -0.23 -6.82
N LEU A 48 1.87 -1.33 -7.34
CA LEU A 48 3.18 -1.34 -8.00
C LEU A 48 3.18 -0.70 -9.39
N TYR A 49 2.12 -0.88 -10.17
CA TYR A 49 2.15 -0.60 -11.61
C TYR A 49 1.23 0.54 -12.03
N ASP A 50 0.13 0.77 -11.31
CA ASP A 50 -0.81 1.83 -11.67
C ASP A 50 -0.16 3.23 -11.56
N LEU A 51 -0.63 4.16 -12.39
CA LEU A 51 -0.05 5.50 -12.56
C LEU A 51 1.47 5.47 -12.82
N ALA A 52 1.93 4.54 -13.67
CA ALA A 52 3.33 4.36 -14.05
C ALA A 52 4.27 4.08 -12.86
N GLY A 53 3.77 3.37 -11.83
CA GLY A 53 4.57 2.93 -10.68
C GLY A 53 5.10 4.05 -9.78
N ARG A 54 4.59 5.28 -9.94
CA ARG A 54 5.05 6.48 -9.22
C ARG A 54 4.89 6.44 -7.70
N ARG A 55 4.26 5.41 -7.16
CA ARG A 55 4.00 5.25 -5.71
C ARG A 55 5.22 4.77 -4.94
N PHE A 56 6.17 4.13 -5.62
CA PHE A 56 7.33 3.50 -5.01
C PHE A 56 8.61 4.16 -5.51
N ASN A 57 9.42 4.64 -4.56
CA ASN A 57 10.81 4.98 -4.81
C ASN A 57 11.67 3.88 -4.18
N ARG A 58 12.15 2.95 -4.99
CA ARG A 58 12.97 1.83 -4.50
C ARG A 58 14.39 2.25 -4.10
N ALA A 59 14.90 3.34 -4.67
CA ALA A 59 16.21 3.88 -4.33
C ALA A 59 16.20 4.66 -2.99
N ASP A 60 15.07 5.29 -2.67
CA ASP A 60 14.83 5.95 -1.39
C ASP A 60 13.40 5.62 -0.89
N PRO A 61 13.24 4.49 -0.16
CA PRO A 61 11.94 4.03 0.31
C PRO A 61 11.15 5.09 1.09
N GLY A 62 11.83 5.93 1.87
CA GLY A 62 11.20 6.97 2.69
C GLY A 62 10.52 8.08 1.88
N ARG A 63 10.93 8.26 0.61
CA ARG A 63 10.31 9.21 -0.33
C ARG A 63 9.17 8.61 -1.16
N SER A 64 8.80 7.35 -0.91
CA SER A 64 7.69 6.71 -1.61
C SER A 64 6.37 7.40 -1.27
N LEU A 65 5.55 7.72 -2.28
CA LEU A 65 4.20 8.26 -2.04
C LEU A 65 3.32 7.29 -1.25
N MET A 66 3.63 5.99 -1.32
CA MET A 66 3.02 4.95 -0.50
C MET A 66 3.14 5.21 1.02
N LEU A 67 4.20 5.89 1.45
CA LEU A 67 4.40 6.32 2.83
C LEU A 67 3.98 7.78 3.04
N ALA A 68 4.37 8.67 2.13
CA ALA A 68 4.21 10.11 2.30
C ALA A 68 2.73 10.56 2.28
N LYS A 69 1.88 9.90 1.49
CA LYS A 69 0.45 10.23 1.41
C LYS A 69 -0.27 9.84 2.71
N PRO A 70 -0.20 8.59 3.20
CA PRO A 70 -0.95 8.22 4.40
C PRO A 70 -0.34 8.80 5.70
N SER A 71 0.95 9.16 5.72
CA SER A 71 1.58 9.88 6.83
C SER A 71 1.26 11.40 6.87
N GLN A 72 0.64 11.93 5.82
CA GLN A 72 0.46 13.37 5.59
C GLN A 72 1.76 14.18 5.44
N GLU A 73 2.87 13.55 5.10
CA GLU A 73 4.06 14.28 4.63
C GLU A 73 3.80 15.00 3.30
N VAL A 74 2.82 14.50 2.52
CA VAL A 74 2.22 15.22 1.40
C VAL A 74 0.70 15.19 1.49
N ALA A 75 0.03 16.14 0.84
CA ALA A 75 -1.43 16.26 0.88
C ALA A 75 -2.13 14.96 0.44
N HIS A 76 -2.99 14.42 1.30
CA HIS A 76 -3.80 13.24 1.06
C HIS A 76 -5.24 13.51 1.44
N GLY A 77 -6.14 13.47 0.46
CA GLY A 77 -7.56 13.80 0.65
C GLY A 77 -8.33 12.84 1.56
N GLY A 78 -7.74 11.70 1.94
CA GLY A 78 -8.28 10.80 2.96
C GLY A 78 -7.79 11.12 4.38
N GLY A 79 -7.03 12.20 4.59
CA GLY A 79 -6.44 12.54 5.88
C GLY A 79 -5.23 11.68 6.24
N ARG A 80 -4.71 11.85 7.47
CA ARG A 80 -3.65 11.03 8.05
C ARG A 80 -4.21 9.65 8.38
N ARG A 81 -3.49 8.59 8.00
CA ARG A 81 -3.83 7.19 8.27
C ARG A 81 -2.93 6.54 9.31
N PHE A 82 -1.67 6.96 9.38
CA PHE A 82 -0.71 6.55 10.40
C PHE A 82 0.35 7.63 10.60
N ALA A 83 1.04 7.62 11.75
CA ALA A 83 2.14 8.55 12.02
C ALA A 83 3.47 8.01 11.45
N LYS A 84 4.44 8.91 11.18
CA LYS A 84 5.74 8.55 10.60
C LYS A 84 6.59 7.63 11.49
N ASP A 85 6.43 7.76 12.80
CA ASP A 85 7.10 6.97 13.83
C ASP A 85 6.35 5.67 14.20
N SER A 86 5.17 5.45 13.63
CA SER A 86 4.35 4.27 13.90
C SER A 86 4.97 2.99 13.33
N ASP A 87 4.60 1.86 13.92
CA ASP A 87 5.03 0.56 13.43
C ASP A 87 4.44 0.23 12.05
N TYR A 88 3.24 0.76 11.72
CA TYR A 88 2.69 0.66 10.37
C TYR A 88 3.58 1.30 9.32
N TYR A 89 4.12 2.50 9.61
CA TYR A 89 5.07 3.15 8.72
C TYR A 89 6.33 2.32 8.55
N LYS A 90 6.92 1.84 9.67
CA LYS A 90 8.15 1.02 9.65
C LYS A 90 7.98 -0.27 8.87
N THR A 91 6.86 -0.98 9.03
CA THR A 91 6.56 -2.21 8.30
C THR A 91 6.48 -1.95 6.79
N ILE A 92 5.72 -0.93 6.37
CA ILE A 92 5.60 -0.59 4.94
C ILE A 92 6.95 -0.13 4.39
N TYR A 93 7.70 0.69 5.13
CA TYR A 93 9.04 1.15 4.74
C TYR A 93 9.99 -0.03 4.51
N ASN A 94 10.07 -0.94 5.47
CA ASN A 94 10.96 -2.10 5.39
C ASN A 94 10.57 -3.01 4.22
N TRP A 95 9.27 -3.08 3.87
CA TRP A 95 8.78 -3.92 2.78
C TRP A 95 9.17 -3.34 1.43
N ILE A 96 9.11 -2.02 1.29
CA ILE A 96 9.62 -1.29 0.13
C ILE A 96 11.13 -1.49 0.01
N ALA A 97 11.87 -1.34 1.12
CA ALA A 97 13.32 -1.53 1.16
C ALA A 97 13.76 -2.95 0.77
N GLN A 98 12.92 -3.96 1.03
CA GLN A 98 13.17 -5.36 0.67
C GLN A 98 12.77 -5.70 -0.78
N GLY A 99 12.40 -4.73 -1.60
CA GLY A 99 12.03 -4.97 -2.99
C GLY A 99 10.60 -5.47 -3.17
N VAL A 100 9.69 -5.11 -2.24
CA VAL A 100 8.24 -5.34 -2.31
C VAL A 100 7.81 -6.79 -2.57
N PRO A 101 8.28 -7.79 -1.80
CA PRO A 101 7.86 -9.19 -2.00
C PRO A 101 6.35 -9.36 -1.82
N TYR A 102 5.69 -10.05 -2.76
CA TYR A 102 4.23 -10.29 -2.72
C TYR A 102 3.84 -11.32 -1.64
N GLY A 103 4.28 -12.56 -1.83
CA GLY A 103 3.98 -13.72 -0.98
C GLY A 103 5.25 -14.39 -0.48
N ASP A 104 5.10 -15.53 0.17
CA ASP A 104 6.23 -16.33 0.64
C ASP A 104 6.80 -17.13 -0.54
N PRO A 105 8.01 -16.83 -1.05
CA PRO A 105 8.54 -17.53 -2.23
C PRO A 105 8.60 -19.05 -2.05
N ALA A 106 8.70 -19.52 -0.80
CA ALA A 106 8.75 -20.94 -0.46
C ALA A 106 7.37 -21.62 -0.38
N LYS A 107 6.26 -20.88 -0.48
CA LYS A 107 4.89 -21.42 -0.38
C LYS A 107 3.98 -21.06 -1.56
N GLU A 108 4.45 -20.26 -2.51
CA GLU A 108 3.67 -19.76 -3.65
C GLU A 108 3.92 -20.54 -4.96
N THR A 109 4.65 -21.67 -4.90
CA THR A 109 4.65 -22.67 -5.99
C THR A 109 3.46 -23.59 -5.82
N VAL A 110 2.43 -23.40 -6.65
CA VAL A 110 1.44 -24.42 -7.02
C VAL A 110 1.56 -24.65 -8.52
#